data_AF-A0A0K8PM98-F1
#
_entry.id   AF-A0A0K8PM98-F1
#
_cell.length_a   1.000
_cell.length_b   1.000
_cell.length_c   1.000
_cell.angle_alpha   90.00
_cell.angle_beta   90.00
_cell.angle_gamma   90.00
#
_symmetry.space_group_name_H-M   'P 1'
#
loop_
_entity.id
_entity.type
_entity.pdbx_description
1 polymer ?
#
loop_
_entity_poly.entity_id
_entity_poly.type
_entity_poly.pdbx_seq_one_letter_code
_entity_poly.pdbx_strand_id
1 'polypeptide(L)'
;MTPDNVADPELPMLSAAQATHLRALAAPHCRDGHQYSLDSLAHTCSKTPEEHWPDLVAAHFGRLQQASQGDESVAELLRGAHARLLPVDSITPELSGALRYARVVADGLVLAYTLDGPTSVRILTDRDVERAGLQALGEAARANLMRVPVRHDEVGVEGQARLHSLYGDSPFVAGKALFLEEVAWKVVGEGLPDAGALVVVPTRHNLVYHPITDASVVDAVNSLASYALGAHEDGPGALSPRVYWWHRGSLTSLTVIDHDTLTFSVRPPSHLLGLMKGLVRLDGAGRLATRATAEPPALGELMCNAAESMDRLVRDPAALGDVFRSILALAHARCAYDPDVAHIDTWDAWATATRLGSALFTGAPSQECRLGEDRVWQLPALPAEPPADARAWLDALYLAIVCRQTDRISRLCRVPLEVLRQDDSVDEYVLHWIDTLQAYFSNGPSMDDVVKKLIATIETSGRDGVTQAPLEFVNGIDYQPAALFHRLIARDHDTFAKVLAEAVAEHGSYWGASAAPRARVALGPLALASLAYDYGFPVDLAQPYLPRHLLNRERLEEIS
;
A
#
# COMPACT_ATOMS: atom_id res chain seq x y z
N MET A 1 4.54 -19.54 -56.97
CA MET A 1 5.43 -18.86 -56.01
C MET A 1 6.49 -19.85 -55.59
N THR A 2 7.75 -19.61 -55.95
CA THR A 2 8.88 -20.37 -55.43
C THR A 2 8.95 -20.19 -53.91
N PRO A 3 9.43 -21.20 -53.15
CA PRO A 3 9.57 -21.12 -51.69
C PRO A 3 10.47 -19.95 -51.21
N ASP A 4 11.26 -19.36 -52.11
CA ASP A 4 12.17 -18.25 -51.83
C ASP A 4 11.51 -16.87 -51.60
N ASN A 5 10.21 -16.73 -51.88
CA ASN A 5 9.50 -15.44 -51.79
C ASN A 5 8.55 -15.33 -50.58
N VAL A 6 8.62 -16.28 -49.65
CA VAL A 6 7.89 -16.23 -48.37
C VAL A 6 8.69 -15.35 -47.39
N ALA A 7 8.00 -14.48 -46.65
CA ALA A 7 8.63 -13.66 -45.61
C ALA A 7 9.26 -14.55 -44.52
N ASP A 8 10.45 -14.18 -44.05
CA ASP A 8 11.12 -14.91 -42.97
C ASP A 8 10.37 -14.70 -41.63
N PRO A 9 10.13 -15.76 -40.83
CA PRO A 9 9.38 -15.64 -39.58
C PRO A 9 10.11 -14.84 -38.50
N GLU A 10 11.44 -14.76 -38.53
CA GLU A 10 12.23 -13.97 -37.57
C GLU A 10 12.57 -12.57 -38.11
N LEU A 11 12.69 -12.41 -39.44
CA LEU A 11 12.96 -11.14 -40.10
C LEU A 11 11.86 -10.83 -41.14
N PRO A 12 10.62 -10.49 -40.72
CA PRO A 12 9.46 -10.40 -41.61
C PRO A 12 9.55 -9.33 -42.71
N MET A 13 10.52 -8.43 -42.62
CA MET A 13 10.82 -7.41 -43.62
C MET A 13 11.68 -7.90 -44.80
N LEU A 14 12.13 -9.15 -44.76
CA LEU A 14 12.95 -9.80 -45.79
C LEU A 14 12.30 -11.11 -46.24
N SER A 15 12.54 -11.53 -47.50
CA SER A 15 12.21 -12.89 -47.92
C SER A 15 13.11 -13.92 -47.21
N ALA A 16 12.71 -15.18 -47.16
CA ALA A 16 13.52 -16.26 -46.57
C ALA A 16 14.92 -16.36 -47.20
N ALA A 17 15.03 -16.15 -48.52
CA ALA A 17 16.32 -16.13 -49.22
C ALA A 17 17.17 -14.92 -48.80
N GLN A 18 16.56 -13.74 -48.69
CA GLN A 18 17.20 -12.52 -48.25
C GLN A 18 17.66 -12.59 -46.78
N ALA A 19 16.82 -13.11 -45.89
CA ALA A 19 17.17 -13.31 -44.49
C ALA A 19 18.33 -14.31 -44.35
N THR A 20 18.34 -15.38 -45.14
CA THR A 20 19.46 -16.34 -45.21
C THR A 20 20.74 -15.66 -45.69
N HIS A 21 20.66 -14.81 -46.71
CA HIS A 21 21.81 -14.05 -47.21
C HIS A 21 22.37 -13.07 -46.16
N LEU A 22 21.49 -12.33 -45.48
CA LEU A 22 21.88 -11.42 -44.41
C LEU A 22 22.54 -12.17 -43.24
N ARG A 23 21.97 -13.31 -42.81
CA ARG A 23 22.57 -14.17 -41.77
C ARG A 23 23.96 -14.68 -42.20
N ALA A 24 24.14 -15.05 -43.46
CA ALA A 24 25.43 -15.49 -43.99
C ALA A 24 26.48 -14.37 -44.00
N LEU A 25 26.09 -13.13 -44.35
CA LEU A 25 26.97 -11.96 -44.29
C LEU A 25 27.33 -11.57 -42.85
N ALA A 26 26.40 -11.74 -41.90
CA ALA A 26 26.63 -11.44 -40.48
C ALA A 26 27.44 -12.53 -39.74
N ALA A 27 27.38 -13.79 -40.20
CA ALA A 27 28.01 -14.93 -39.52
C ALA A 27 29.51 -14.78 -39.20
N PRO A 28 30.37 -14.15 -40.03
CA PRO A 28 31.77 -13.90 -39.69
C PRO A 28 31.94 -12.91 -38.52
N HIS A 29 31.00 -11.98 -38.33
CA HIS A 29 31.06 -10.93 -37.31
C HIS A 29 30.46 -11.37 -35.96
N CYS A 30 29.67 -12.46 -35.94
CA CYS A 30 29.06 -13.02 -34.73
C CYS A 30 29.93 -14.09 -34.03
N ARG A 31 31.17 -14.34 -34.50
CA ARG A 31 32.05 -15.41 -33.95
C ARG A 31 32.62 -15.11 -32.56
N ASP A 32 32.54 -13.86 -32.08
CA ASP A 32 33.11 -13.41 -30.81
C ASP A 32 32.14 -13.54 -29.61
N GLY A 33 31.15 -14.43 -29.67
CA GLY A 33 30.25 -14.71 -28.54
C GLY A 33 29.21 -13.62 -28.23
N HIS A 34 29.13 -12.57 -29.05
CA HIS A 34 28.14 -11.51 -28.91
C HIS A 34 26.95 -11.77 -29.84
N GLN A 35 25.77 -12.05 -29.29
CA GLN A 35 24.52 -12.09 -30.07
C GLN A 35 24.03 -10.66 -30.34
N TYR A 36 24.19 -10.21 -31.58
CA TYR A 36 23.63 -8.93 -32.03
C TYR A 36 22.29 -9.18 -32.74
N SER A 37 21.25 -8.45 -32.36
CA SER A 37 19.96 -8.48 -33.08
C SER A 37 20.17 -7.94 -34.50
N LEU A 38 19.66 -8.69 -35.49
CA LEU A 38 19.74 -8.33 -36.90
C LEU A 38 18.57 -7.45 -37.35
N ASP A 39 17.60 -7.13 -36.48
CA ASP A 39 16.38 -6.41 -36.84
C ASP A 39 16.66 -5.04 -37.47
N SER A 40 17.55 -4.27 -36.86
CA SER A 40 17.93 -2.96 -37.38
C SER A 40 18.71 -3.04 -38.69
N LEU A 41 19.48 -4.12 -38.87
CA LEU A 41 20.20 -4.41 -40.11
C LEU A 41 19.23 -4.84 -41.21
N ALA A 42 18.29 -5.71 -40.90
CA ALA A 42 17.25 -6.19 -41.79
C ALA A 42 16.34 -5.06 -42.29
N HIS A 43 15.98 -4.12 -41.42
CA HIS A 43 15.19 -2.94 -41.80
C HIS A 43 15.95 -1.99 -42.75
N THR A 44 17.29 -1.94 -42.64
CA THR A 44 18.13 -1.12 -43.52
C THR A 44 18.39 -1.82 -44.85
N CYS A 45 18.63 -3.13 -44.79
CA CYS A 45 18.82 -4.02 -45.94
C CYS A 45 17.55 -4.12 -46.80
N SER A 46 16.35 -4.13 -46.22
CA SER A 46 15.09 -4.17 -46.98
C SER A 46 14.86 -2.94 -47.87
N LYS A 47 15.56 -1.83 -47.61
CA LYS A 47 15.48 -0.57 -48.36
C LYS A 47 16.69 -0.32 -49.28
N THR A 48 17.63 -1.26 -49.34
CA THR A 48 18.91 -1.09 -50.05
C THR A 48 19.15 -2.27 -50.99
N PRO A 49 19.67 -2.05 -52.21
CA PRO A 49 20.03 -3.15 -53.12
C PRO A 49 21.02 -4.15 -52.47
N GLU A 50 20.82 -5.46 -52.69
CA GLU A 50 21.60 -6.56 -52.08
C GLU A 50 23.11 -6.45 -52.31
N GLU A 51 23.53 -5.87 -53.43
CA GLU A 51 24.93 -5.58 -53.77
C GLU A 51 25.65 -4.67 -52.75
N HIS A 52 24.93 -3.83 -52.00
CA HIS A 52 25.49 -2.95 -50.97
C HIS A 52 25.40 -3.54 -49.54
N TRP A 53 24.78 -4.72 -49.38
CA TRP A 53 24.62 -5.32 -48.06
C TRP A 53 25.94 -5.70 -47.38
N PRO A 54 26.97 -6.21 -48.09
CA PRO A 54 28.27 -6.51 -47.46
C PRO A 54 28.89 -5.29 -46.77
N ASP A 55 28.83 -4.12 -47.41
CA ASP A 55 29.38 -2.87 -46.85
C ASP A 55 28.54 -2.35 -45.68
N LEU A 56 27.20 -2.45 -45.77
CA LEU A 56 26.30 -2.09 -44.68
C LEU A 56 26.52 -2.98 -43.43
N VAL A 57 26.66 -4.28 -43.65
CA VAL A 57 26.94 -5.28 -42.61
C VAL A 57 28.30 -4.98 -41.98
N ALA A 58 29.36 -4.84 -42.79
CA ALA A 58 30.70 -4.53 -42.29
C ALA A 58 30.76 -3.20 -41.53
N ALA A 59 30.10 -2.14 -42.02
CA ALA A 59 30.03 -0.85 -41.34
C ALA A 59 29.21 -0.92 -40.03
N HIS A 60 28.13 -1.70 -40.00
CA HIS A 60 27.33 -1.91 -38.80
C HIS A 60 28.14 -2.62 -37.71
N PHE A 61 28.78 -3.74 -38.04
CA PHE A 61 29.60 -4.49 -37.09
C PHE A 61 30.90 -3.76 -36.72
N GLY A 62 31.50 -2.99 -37.65
CA GLY A 62 32.65 -2.13 -37.35
C GLY A 62 32.32 -1.03 -36.33
N ARG A 63 31.13 -0.42 -36.42
CA ARG A 63 30.63 0.54 -35.41
C ARG A 63 30.37 -0.14 -34.07
N LEU A 64 29.79 -1.34 -34.06
CA LEU A 64 29.56 -2.11 -32.83
C LEU A 64 30.87 -2.51 -32.14
N GLN A 65 31.88 -2.91 -32.91
CA GLN A 65 33.18 -3.32 -32.40
C GLN A 65 33.99 -2.11 -31.88
N GLN A 66 33.95 -0.96 -32.56
CA GLN A 66 34.53 0.28 -32.04
C GLN A 66 33.82 0.76 -30.77
N ALA A 67 32.48 0.67 -30.74
CA ALA A 67 31.72 0.99 -29.53
C ALA A 67 32.07 0.07 -28.36
N SER A 68 32.49 -1.19 -28.60
CA SER A 68 32.84 -2.13 -27.53
C SER A 68 34.27 -2.00 -26.98
N GLN A 69 35.15 -1.17 -27.57
CA GLN A 69 36.57 -1.11 -27.19
C GLN A 69 36.83 -0.36 -25.87
N GLY A 70 35.87 0.42 -25.36
CA GLY A 70 35.95 0.99 -24.01
C GLY A 70 36.91 2.17 -23.86
N ASP A 71 37.19 2.91 -24.92
CA ASP A 71 38.14 4.04 -24.93
C ASP A 71 37.55 5.37 -24.42
N GLU A 72 36.32 5.37 -23.87
CA GLU A 72 35.65 6.58 -23.41
C GLU A 72 36.37 7.18 -22.19
N SER A 73 36.48 8.49 -22.13
CA SER A 73 36.99 9.20 -20.96
C SER A 73 36.06 9.03 -19.75
N VAL A 74 36.59 9.22 -18.53
CA VAL A 74 35.76 9.18 -17.31
C VAL A 74 34.59 10.16 -17.39
N ALA A 75 34.80 11.35 -17.97
CA ALA A 75 33.74 12.35 -18.15
C ALA A 75 32.64 11.87 -19.11
N GLU A 76 32.98 11.13 -20.17
CA GLU A 76 32.01 10.53 -21.10
C GLU A 76 31.25 9.38 -20.44
N LEU A 77 31.96 8.52 -19.69
CA LEU A 77 31.33 7.45 -18.90
C LEU A 77 30.28 8.02 -17.95
N LEU A 78 30.64 9.00 -17.13
CA LEU A 78 29.70 9.60 -16.18
C LEU A 78 28.54 10.33 -16.88
N ARG A 79 28.77 10.97 -18.04
CA ARG A 79 27.71 11.69 -18.76
C ARG A 79 26.67 10.75 -19.38
N GLY A 80 27.08 9.59 -19.89
CA GLY A 80 26.19 8.66 -20.59
C GLY A 80 25.75 7.44 -19.76
N ALA A 81 26.29 7.27 -18.55
CA ALA A 81 25.99 6.10 -17.73
C ALA A 81 24.53 6.07 -17.28
N HIS A 82 23.91 4.89 -17.34
CA HIS A 82 22.58 4.60 -16.84
C HIS A 82 22.60 3.29 -16.05
N ALA A 83 21.81 3.25 -14.98
CA ALA A 83 21.53 2.02 -14.25
C ALA A 83 20.48 1.23 -15.02
N ARG A 84 20.77 -0.04 -15.33
CA ARG A 84 19.90 -0.89 -16.13
C ARG A 84 19.63 -2.21 -15.41
N LEU A 85 18.38 -2.67 -15.51
CA LEU A 85 17.99 -4.01 -15.13
C LEU A 85 18.19 -4.95 -16.31
N LEU A 86 18.78 -6.12 -16.05
CA LEU A 86 19.00 -7.20 -17.00
C LEU A 86 18.36 -8.50 -16.46
N PRO A 87 17.81 -9.36 -17.33
CA PRO A 87 17.39 -10.70 -16.93
C PRO A 87 18.60 -11.49 -16.43
N VAL A 88 18.46 -12.22 -15.32
CA VAL A 88 19.56 -13.04 -14.78
C VAL A 88 20.09 -14.05 -15.81
N ASP A 89 19.20 -14.63 -16.61
CA ASP A 89 19.53 -15.63 -17.64
C ASP A 89 20.29 -15.04 -18.83
N SER A 90 20.32 -13.71 -18.96
CA SER A 90 21.12 -13.02 -19.98
C SER A 90 22.61 -12.88 -19.60
N ILE A 91 22.97 -13.17 -18.35
CA ILE A 91 24.35 -13.07 -17.86
C ILE A 91 25.06 -14.41 -18.08
N THR A 92 25.84 -14.50 -19.17
CA THR A 92 26.66 -15.69 -19.44
C THR A 92 27.83 -15.80 -18.46
N PRO A 93 28.46 -16.98 -18.30
CA PRO A 93 29.65 -17.15 -17.46
C PRO A 93 30.79 -16.18 -17.80
N GLU A 94 30.97 -15.87 -19.08
CA GLU A 94 32.00 -14.95 -19.57
C GLU A 94 31.69 -13.50 -19.15
N LEU A 95 30.43 -13.07 -19.31
CA LEU A 95 29.96 -11.77 -18.85
C LEU A 95 30.06 -11.64 -17.32
N SER A 96 29.71 -12.69 -16.59
CA SER A 96 29.82 -12.73 -15.12
C SER A 96 31.24 -12.45 -14.65
N GLY A 97 32.26 -12.98 -15.32
CA GLY A 97 33.67 -12.72 -15.02
C GLY A 97 34.11 -11.26 -15.25
N ALA A 98 33.45 -10.55 -16.17
CA ALA A 98 33.75 -9.15 -16.51
C ALA A 98 32.88 -8.13 -15.76
N LEU A 99 31.85 -8.58 -15.04
CA LEU A 99 30.83 -7.77 -14.39
C LEU A 99 30.70 -8.12 -12.90
N ARG A 100 31.81 -8.28 -12.17
CA ARG A 100 31.78 -8.65 -10.74
C ARG A 100 31.15 -7.56 -9.87
N TYR A 101 31.11 -6.31 -10.34
CA TYR A 101 30.37 -5.24 -9.68
C TYR A 101 28.84 -5.40 -9.78
N ALA A 102 28.35 -6.13 -10.79
CA ALA A 102 26.92 -6.32 -11.02
C ALA A 102 26.33 -7.14 -9.89
N ARG A 103 25.10 -6.82 -9.48
CA ARG A 103 24.45 -7.48 -8.35
C ARG A 103 23.05 -7.90 -8.70
N VAL A 104 22.65 -9.07 -8.22
CA VAL A 104 21.25 -9.49 -8.22
C VAL A 104 20.50 -8.55 -7.27
N VAL A 105 19.53 -7.80 -7.80
CA VAL A 105 18.73 -6.85 -7.02
C VAL A 105 17.41 -7.45 -6.56
N ALA A 106 16.93 -8.47 -7.28
CA ALA A 106 15.79 -9.31 -6.94
C ALA A 106 15.85 -10.57 -7.80
N ASP A 107 15.05 -11.59 -7.49
CA ASP A 107 14.98 -12.80 -8.31
C ASP A 107 14.65 -12.46 -9.77
N GLY A 108 15.48 -12.94 -10.69
CA GLY A 108 15.37 -12.67 -12.12
C GLY A 108 15.96 -11.34 -12.59
N LEU A 109 16.42 -10.46 -11.69
CA LEU A 109 16.89 -9.12 -12.04
C LEU A 109 18.31 -8.84 -11.55
N VAL A 110 19.17 -8.42 -12.48
CA VAL A 110 20.54 -7.97 -12.22
C VAL A 110 20.67 -6.49 -12.53
N LEU A 111 21.27 -5.73 -11.62
CA LEU A 111 21.70 -4.36 -11.87
C LEU A 111 23.08 -4.37 -12.52
N ALA A 112 23.19 -3.74 -13.69
CA ALA A 112 24.45 -3.39 -14.33
C ALA A 112 24.45 -1.91 -14.75
N TYR A 113 25.65 -1.35 -14.92
CA TYR A 113 25.80 -0.02 -15.51
C TYR A 113 26.00 -0.14 -17.00
N THR A 114 25.37 0.77 -17.73
CA THR A 114 25.44 0.81 -19.19
C THR A 114 25.75 2.20 -19.67
N LEU A 115 26.46 2.30 -20.77
CA LEU A 115 26.69 3.55 -21.48
C LEU A 115 25.71 3.65 -22.64
N ASP A 116 24.94 4.74 -22.66
CA ASP A 116 24.07 5.07 -23.78
C ASP A 116 24.90 5.67 -24.93
N GLY A 117 25.12 4.89 -25.97
CA GLY A 117 25.87 5.29 -27.16
C GLY A 117 24.95 5.71 -28.31
N PRO A 118 25.47 6.36 -29.36
CA PRO A 118 24.65 6.89 -30.46
C PRO A 118 23.84 5.84 -31.22
N THR A 119 24.34 4.59 -31.26
CA THR A 119 23.75 3.50 -32.05
C THR A 119 23.55 2.21 -31.26
N SER A 120 24.05 2.13 -30.02
CA SER A 120 23.97 0.94 -29.19
C SER A 120 24.15 1.27 -27.71
N VAL A 121 23.64 0.39 -26.85
CA VAL A 121 23.86 0.46 -25.40
C VAL A 121 24.94 -0.54 -25.03
N ARG A 122 26.03 -0.06 -24.45
CA ARG A 122 27.18 -0.89 -24.02
C ARG A 122 27.08 -1.19 -22.53
N ILE A 123 27.26 -2.45 -22.14
CA ILE A 123 27.40 -2.80 -20.72
C ILE A 123 28.81 -2.44 -20.27
N LEU A 124 28.92 -1.70 -19.17
CA LEU A 124 30.21 -1.31 -18.59
C LEU A 124 30.83 -2.50 -17.87
N THR A 125 32.12 -2.71 -18.04
CA THR A 125 32.89 -3.79 -17.41
C THR A 125 33.49 -3.35 -16.07
N ASP A 126 34.00 -4.29 -15.28
CA ASP A 126 34.78 -3.99 -14.06
C ASP A 126 35.88 -2.94 -14.33
N ARG A 127 36.57 -3.03 -15.49
CA ARG A 127 37.61 -2.07 -15.88
C ARG A 127 37.05 -0.66 -16.08
N ASP A 128 35.86 -0.52 -16.66
CA ASP A 128 35.21 0.77 -16.82
C ASP A 128 34.79 1.36 -15.47
N VAL A 129 34.25 0.51 -14.59
CA VAL A 129 33.82 0.88 -13.24
C VAL A 129 35.01 1.29 -12.36
N GLU A 130 36.14 0.58 -12.44
CA GLU A 130 37.38 0.94 -11.75
C GLU A 130 37.93 2.29 -12.20
N ARG A 131 37.86 2.59 -13.50
CA ARG A 131 38.31 3.87 -14.07
C ARG A 131 37.44 5.05 -13.64
N ALA A 132 36.11 4.89 -13.66
CA ALA A 132 35.17 5.95 -13.33
C ALA A 132 34.93 6.10 -11.83
N GLY A 133 35.16 5.03 -11.05
CA GLY A 133 34.80 4.93 -9.65
C GLY A 133 33.34 4.50 -9.47
N LEU A 134 33.10 3.41 -8.74
CA LEU A 134 31.77 2.81 -8.56
C LEU A 134 30.73 3.77 -7.99
N GLN A 135 31.10 4.56 -6.98
CA GLN A 135 30.19 5.51 -6.34
C GLN A 135 29.81 6.64 -7.31
N ALA A 136 30.79 7.29 -7.95
CA ALA A 136 30.55 8.37 -8.91
C ALA A 136 29.71 7.89 -10.09
N LEU A 137 29.98 6.67 -10.57
CA LEU A 137 29.18 6.05 -11.63
C LEU A 137 27.74 5.78 -11.19
N GLY A 138 27.52 5.32 -9.96
CA GLY A 138 26.19 5.10 -9.40
C GLY A 138 25.38 6.39 -9.27
N GLU A 139 26.00 7.46 -8.76
CA GLU A 139 25.38 8.79 -8.66
C GLU A 139 25.01 9.36 -10.04
N ALA A 140 25.93 9.26 -10.99
CA ALA A 140 25.71 9.71 -12.36
C ALA A 140 24.62 8.89 -13.06
N ALA A 141 24.65 7.56 -12.91
CA ALA A 141 23.66 6.64 -13.45
C ALA A 141 22.25 6.92 -12.93
N ARG A 142 22.09 7.19 -11.62
CA ARG A 142 20.81 7.61 -11.03
C ARG A 142 20.36 8.95 -11.61
N ALA A 143 21.25 9.95 -11.66
CA ALA A 143 20.92 11.28 -12.16
C ALA A 143 20.47 11.27 -13.63
N ASN A 144 21.16 10.50 -14.48
CA ASN A 144 20.81 10.34 -15.89
C ASN A 144 19.49 9.59 -16.06
N LEU A 145 19.30 8.52 -15.30
CA LEU A 145 18.03 7.78 -15.27
C LEU A 145 16.84 8.67 -14.89
N MET A 146 17.01 9.64 -13.97
CA MET A 146 15.95 10.60 -13.63
C MET A 146 15.66 11.62 -14.74
N ARG A 147 16.55 11.80 -15.71
CA ARG A 147 16.33 12.66 -16.89
C ARG A 147 15.63 11.91 -18.03
N VAL A 148 15.63 10.58 -18.02
CA VAL A 148 14.93 9.76 -19.02
C VAL A 148 13.44 10.10 -19.01
N PRO A 149 12.86 10.55 -20.14
CA PRO A 149 11.46 10.90 -20.24
C PRO A 149 10.58 9.65 -20.17
N VAL A 150 9.43 9.78 -19.51
CA VAL A 150 8.40 8.73 -19.40
C VAL A 150 7.03 9.35 -19.63
N ARG A 151 6.13 8.55 -20.20
CA ARG A 151 4.70 8.79 -20.12
C ARG A 151 4.17 8.10 -18.87
N HIS A 152 3.16 8.70 -18.25
CA HIS A 152 2.49 8.18 -17.07
C HIS A 152 1.00 8.11 -17.35
N ASP A 153 0.44 6.92 -17.16
CA ASP A 153 -1.01 6.69 -17.15
C ASP A 153 -1.42 6.04 -15.83
N GLU A 154 -2.60 6.40 -15.33
CA GLU A 154 -3.27 5.68 -14.24
C GLU A 154 -4.31 4.75 -14.83
N VAL A 155 -4.20 3.46 -14.50
CA VAL A 155 -5.09 2.41 -15.02
C VAL A 155 -5.85 1.81 -13.85
N GLY A 156 -7.18 1.98 -13.87
CA GLY A 156 -8.07 1.22 -13.01
C GLY A 156 -8.15 -0.23 -13.48
N VAL A 157 -8.04 -1.18 -12.56
CA VAL A 157 -8.20 -2.61 -12.83
C VAL A 157 -9.46 -3.13 -12.15
N GLU A 158 -9.80 -4.40 -12.40
CA GLU A 158 -10.92 -5.05 -11.73
C GLU A 158 -10.76 -4.96 -10.20
N GLY A 159 -11.80 -4.52 -9.50
CA GLY A 159 -11.74 -4.20 -8.07
C GLY A 159 -11.48 -2.72 -7.79
N GLN A 160 -10.74 -2.43 -6.71
CA GLN A 160 -10.43 -1.05 -6.30
C GLN A 160 -9.00 -0.62 -6.58
N ALA A 161 -8.16 -1.52 -7.10
CA ALA A 161 -6.75 -1.24 -7.36
C ALA A 161 -6.56 -0.22 -8.50
N ARG A 162 -5.55 0.63 -8.32
CA ARG A 162 -5.08 1.59 -9.32
C ARG A 162 -3.62 1.35 -9.61
N LEU A 163 -3.28 1.16 -10.88
CA LEU A 163 -1.92 0.91 -11.33
C LEU A 163 -1.35 2.17 -11.98
N HIS A 164 -0.15 2.56 -11.58
CA HIS A 164 0.62 3.63 -12.23
C HIS A 164 1.54 2.99 -13.26
N SER A 165 1.27 3.25 -14.55
CA SER A 165 2.06 2.74 -15.66
C SER A 165 3.03 3.80 -16.17
N LEU A 166 4.32 3.49 -16.14
CA LEU A 166 5.41 4.32 -16.63
C LEU A 166 6.06 3.64 -17.83
N TYR A 167 5.98 4.27 -19.01
CA TYR A 167 6.51 3.70 -20.25
C TYR A 167 7.12 4.76 -21.17
N GLY A 168 7.96 4.33 -22.10
CA GLY A 168 8.57 5.23 -23.08
C GLY A 168 9.56 4.54 -24.02
N ASP A 169 10.08 5.31 -24.98
CA ASP A 169 10.94 4.79 -26.06
C ASP A 169 12.34 4.40 -25.56
N SER A 170 12.77 4.95 -24.42
CA SER A 170 14.08 4.66 -23.85
C SER A 170 14.14 3.26 -23.24
N PRO A 171 15.18 2.46 -23.48
CA PRO A 171 15.35 1.13 -22.87
C PRO A 171 15.73 1.18 -21.39
N PHE A 172 15.85 2.38 -20.80
CA PHE A 172 16.21 2.58 -19.39
C PHE A 172 15.00 2.75 -18.47
N VAL A 173 13.78 2.81 -19.01
CA VAL A 173 12.57 3.08 -18.20
C VAL A 173 12.43 2.10 -17.05
N ALA A 174 12.59 0.80 -17.27
CA ALA A 174 12.49 -0.21 -16.21
C ALA A 174 13.52 -0.01 -15.09
N GLY A 175 14.69 0.57 -15.39
CA GLY A 175 15.72 0.88 -14.39
C GLY A 175 15.22 1.82 -13.29
N LYS A 176 14.18 2.63 -13.57
CA LYS A 176 13.56 3.52 -12.58
C LYS A 176 12.96 2.78 -11.39
N ALA A 177 12.66 1.48 -11.50
CA ALA A 177 12.21 0.66 -10.38
C ALA A 177 13.20 0.62 -9.20
N LEU A 178 14.49 0.82 -9.46
CA LEU A 178 15.53 0.87 -8.43
C LEU A 178 15.42 2.11 -7.54
N PHE A 179 14.78 3.18 -8.03
CA PHE A 179 14.65 4.48 -7.38
C PHE A 179 13.20 4.94 -7.36
N LEU A 180 12.28 4.01 -7.15
CA LEU A 180 10.84 4.23 -7.36
C LEU A 180 10.29 5.42 -6.55
N GLU A 181 10.74 5.61 -5.32
CA GLU A 181 10.31 6.73 -4.47
C GLU A 181 10.59 8.11 -5.10
N GLU A 182 11.80 8.32 -5.62
CA GLU A 182 12.14 9.57 -6.31
C GLU A 182 11.35 9.73 -7.62
N VAL A 183 11.10 8.61 -8.31
CA VAL A 183 10.35 8.58 -9.56
C VAL A 183 8.88 8.93 -9.32
N ALA A 184 8.24 8.34 -8.30
CA ALA A 184 6.87 8.62 -7.92
C ALA A 184 6.70 10.12 -7.58
N TRP A 185 7.61 10.67 -6.76
CA TRP A 185 7.58 12.10 -6.43
C TRP A 185 7.69 12.99 -7.67
N LYS A 186 8.61 12.67 -8.58
CA LYS A 186 8.88 13.50 -9.76
C LYS A 186 7.77 13.42 -10.83
N VAL A 187 7.15 12.25 -10.98
CA VAL A 187 6.17 11.99 -12.05
C VAL A 187 4.74 12.23 -11.58
N VAL A 188 4.38 11.76 -10.39
CA VAL A 188 3.03 11.83 -9.83
C VAL A 188 2.88 13.03 -8.87
N GLY A 189 3.99 13.56 -8.34
CA GLY A 189 3.97 14.68 -7.39
C GLY A 189 3.87 14.26 -5.92
N GLU A 190 3.92 12.95 -5.65
CA GLU A 190 3.66 12.38 -4.34
C GLU A 190 4.65 11.25 -4.02
N GLY A 191 5.01 11.14 -2.74
CA GLY A 191 5.90 10.09 -2.26
C GLY A 191 5.20 8.73 -2.20
N LEU A 192 5.98 7.66 -2.11
CA LEU A 192 5.44 6.35 -1.81
C LEU A 192 5.08 6.25 -0.31
N PRO A 193 4.04 5.48 0.05
CA PRO A 193 3.78 5.12 1.44
C PRO A 193 4.98 4.43 2.08
N ASP A 194 5.08 4.48 3.42
CA ASP A 194 6.12 3.77 4.19
C ASP A 194 6.13 2.25 3.86
N ALA A 195 4.95 1.68 3.56
CA ALA A 195 4.75 0.30 3.12
C ALA A 195 5.37 -0.04 1.75
N GLY A 196 5.70 0.98 0.95
CA GLY A 196 6.23 0.84 -0.40
C GLY A 196 5.16 0.56 -1.45
N ALA A 197 5.51 -0.23 -2.47
CA ALA A 197 4.66 -0.49 -3.62
C ALA A 197 4.85 -1.91 -4.16
N LEU A 198 3.80 -2.46 -4.77
CA LEU A 198 3.92 -3.60 -5.67
C LEU A 198 4.43 -3.10 -7.02
N VAL A 199 5.36 -3.82 -7.65
CA VAL A 199 6.07 -3.39 -8.85
C VAL A 199 6.20 -4.54 -9.83
N VAL A 200 6.02 -4.25 -11.11
CA VAL A 200 6.35 -5.15 -12.22
C VAL A 200 7.17 -4.41 -13.26
N VAL A 201 8.11 -5.12 -13.87
CA VAL A 201 8.99 -4.62 -14.94
C VAL A 201 9.00 -5.64 -16.09
N PRO A 202 7.88 -5.78 -16.82
CA PRO A 202 7.70 -6.83 -17.83
C PRO A 202 8.69 -6.71 -18.98
N THR A 203 9.00 -5.47 -19.40
CA THR A 203 9.97 -5.16 -20.45
C THR A 203 10.89 -4.02 -20.01
N ARG A 204 12.02 -3.86 -20.70
CA ARG A 204 12.96 -2.74 -20.43
C ARG A 204 12.35 -1.34 -20.60
N HIS A 205 11.22 -1.24 -21.31
CA HIS A 205 10.54 0.01 -21.64
C HIS A 205 9.33 0.31 -20.74
N ASN A 206 9.01 -0.58 -19.80
CA ASN A 206 7.78 -0.55 -19.03
C ASN A 206 8.03 -0.84 -17.55
N LEU A 207 7.49 0.01 -16.69
CA LEU A 207 7.46 -0.10 -15.24
C LEU A 207 6.03 0.19 -14.79
N VAL A 208 5.38 -0.77 -14.13
CA VAL A 208 4.06 -0.55 -13.53
C VAL A 208 4.12 -0.80 -12.04
N TYR A 209 3.48 0.05 -11.25
CA TYR A 209 3.45 -0.11 -9.80
C TYR A 209 2.10 0.26 -9.18
N HIS A 210 1.86 -0.25 -7.98
CA HIS A 210 0.71 0.06 -7.15
C HIS A 210 1.19 0.41 -5.73
N PRO A 211 1.00 1.66 -5.27
CA PRO A 211 1.30 2.05 -3.88
C PRO A 211 0.46 1.24 -2.89
N ILE A 212 1.08 0.78 -1.79
CA ILE A 212 0.39 0.00 -0.76
C ILE A 212 -0.20 0.96 0.28
N THR A 213 -1.47 1.34 0.10
CA THR A 213 -2.18 2.29 0.99
C THR A 213 -3.36 1.68 1.73
N ASP A 214 -4.02 0.68 1.15
CA ASP A 214 -5.30 0.15 1.60
C ASP A 214 -5.52 -1.30 1.12
N ALA A 215 -6.75 -1.82 1.27
CA ALA A 215 -7.09 -3.20 0.93
C ALA A 215 -6.96 -3.52 -0.57
N SER A 216 -6.91 -2.50 -1.44
CA SER A 216 -6.77 -2.69 -2.89
C SER A 216 -5.45 -3.38 -3.27
N VAL A 217 -4.49 -3.47 -2.35
CA VAL A 217 -3.26 -4.27 -2.51
C VAL A 217 -3.56 -5.73 -2.88
N VAL A 218 -4.66 -6.30 -2.39
CA VAL A 218 -5.06 -7.69 -2.70
C VAL A 218 -5.45 -7.84 -4.17
N ASP A 219 -6.26 -6.91 -4.69
CA ASP A 219 -6.67 -6.87 -6.09
C ASP A 219 -5.47 -6.57 -7.00
N ALA A 220 -4.59 -5.68 -6.54
CA ALA A 220 -3.41 -5.25 -7.26
C ALA A 220 -2.42 -6.39 -7.49
N VAL A 221 -2.22 -7.29 -6.52
CA VAL A 221 -1.34 -8.46 -6.68
C VAL A 221 -1.75 -9.29 -7.90
N ASN A 222 -3.03 -9.65 -8.01
CA ASN A 222 -3.53 -10.50 -9.09
C ASN A 222 -3.50 -9.75 -10.44
N SER A 223 -3.92 -8.49 -10.43
CA SER A 223 -3.93 -7.64 -11.62
C SER A 223 -2.54 -7.41 -12.18
N LEU A 224 -1.56 -7.11 -11.33
CA LEU A 224 -0.15 -6.94 -11.72
C LEU A 224 0.46 -8.24 -12.22
N ALA A 225 0.15 -9.38 -11.59
CA ALA A 225 0.66 -10.67 -12.05
C ALA A 225 0.15 -11.01 -13.46
N SER A 226 -1.15 -10.84 -13.71
CA SER A 226 -1.74 -11.08 -15.04
C SER A 226 -1.19 -10.11 -16.08
N TYR A 227 -1.10 -8.81 -15.74
CA TYR A 227 -0.53 -7.80 -16.63
C TYR A 227 0.94 -8.09 -16.97
N ALA A 228 1.77 -8.41 -15.97
CA ALA A 228 3.18 -8.63 -16.16
C ALA A 228 3.47 -9.83 -17.06
N LEU A 229 2.71 -10.92 -16.91
CA LEU A 229 2.86 -12.09 -17.75
C LEU A 229 2.56 -11.77 -19.22
N GLY A 230 1.40 -11.20 -19.51
CA GLY A 230 1.04 -10.85 -20.90
C GLY A 230 2.00 -9.83 -21.52
N ALA A 231 2.35 -8.77 -20.78
CA ALA A 231 3.29 -7.75 -21.27
C ALA A 231 4.73 -8.27 -21.45
N HIS A 232 5.13 -9.32 -20.72
CA HIS A 232 6.43 -9.96 -20.86
C HIS A 232 6.50 -10.86 -22.11
N GLU A 233 5.41 -11.58 -22.42
CA GLU A 233 5.32 -12.45 -23.60
C GLU A 233 5.21 -11.66 -24.92
N ASP A 234 4.40 -10.60 -24.93
CA ASP A 234 4.12 -9.84 -26.14
C ASP A 234 5.08 -8.66 -26.38
N GLY A 235 5.74 -8.20 -25.32
CA GLY A 235 6.46 -6.93 -25.30
C GLY A 235 7.92 -7.01 -25.80
N PRO A 236 8.41 -6.03 -26.58
CA PRO A 236 9.79 -6.02 -27.03
C PRO A 236 10.75 -5.79 -25.86
N GLY A 237 11.82 -6.59 -25.78
CA GLY A 237 12.81 -6.47 -24.72
C GLY A 237 12.31 -6.95 -23.37
N ALA A 238 11.69 -8.13 -23.36
CA ALA A 238 11.25 -8.88 -22.20
C ALA A 238 12.32 -8.87 -21.08
N LEU A 239 11.88 -8.58 -19.86
CA LEU A 239 12.73 -8.43 -18.69
C LEU A 239 12.34 -9.42 -17.58
N SER A 240 11.18 -9.23 -16.94
CA SER A 240 10.70 -10.16 -15.92
C SER A 240 9.16 -10.19 -15.83
N PRO A 241 8.53 -11.38 -15.83
CA PRO A 241 7.08 -11.52 -15.63
C PRO A 241 6.68 -11.48 -14.14
N ARG A 242 7.64 -11.30 -13.22
CA ARG A 242 7.42 -11.43 -11.78
C ARG A 242 6.84 -10.15 -11.17
N VAL A 243 6.04 -10.34 -10.12
CA VAL A 243 5.62 -9.27 -9.22
C VAL A 243 6.65 -9.13 -8.10
N TYR A 244 7.06 -7.90 -7.85
CA TYR A 244 7.99 -7.52 -6.80
C TYR A 244 7.31 -6.62 -5.77
N TRP A 245 7.77 -6.69 -4.53
CA TRP A 245 7.51 -5.67 -3.53
C TRP A 245 8.73 -4.77 -3.42
N TRP A 246 8.53 -3.49 -3.76
CA TRP A 246 9.51 -2.44 -3.53
C TRP A 246 9.28 -1.86 -2.13
N HIS A 247 10.29 -1.95 -1.28
CA HIS A 247 10.23 -1.40 0.08
C HIS A 247 11.62 -0.88 0.48
N ARG A 248 11.69 0.41 0.81
CA ARG A 248 12.92 1.11 1.25
C ARG A 248 14.12 0.85 0.33
N GLY A 249 13.90 0.99 -0.98
CA GLY A 249 14.94 0.83 -2.01
C GLY A 249 15.32 -0.61 -2.35
N SER A 250 14.65 -1.61 -1.78
CA SER A 250 14.88 -3.03 -2.06
C SER A 250 13.70 -3.64 -2.81
N LEU A 251 13.98 -4.55 -3.75
CA LEU A 251 12.97 -5.31 -4.48
C LEU A 251 12.97 -6.76 -4.01
N THR A 252 11.82 -7.26 -3.58
CA THR A 252 11.64 -8.67 -3.18
C THR A 252 10.63 -9.34 -4.10
N SER A 253 10.99 -10.44 -4.75
CA SER A 253 10.05 -11.19 -5.61
C SER A 253 8.95 -11.81 -4.77
N LEU A 254 7.70 -11.59 -5.19
CA LEU A 254 6.51 -12.25 -4.64
C LEU A 254 6.13 -13.48 -5.48
N THR A 255 6.52 -13.50 -6.75
CA THR A 255 6.24 -14.62 -7.64
C THR A 255 7.23 -15.76 -7.41
N VAL A 256 6.70 -16.95 -7.20
CA VAL A 256 7.43 -18.22 -7.24
C VAL A 256 6.98 -18.99 -8.46
N ILE A 257 7.94 -19.33 -9.32
CA ILE A 257 7.74 -20.10 -10.53
C ILE A 257 8.14 -21.54 -10.22
N ASP A 258 7.19 -22.46 -10.31
CA ASP A 258 7.48 -23.90 -10.24
C ASP A 258 7.81 -24.38 -11.66
N HIS A 259 9.06 -24.75 -11.88
CA HIS A 259 9.55 -25.18 -13.20
C HIS A 259 9.09 -26.60 -13.57
N ASP A 260 8.69 -27.42 -12.60
CA ASP A 260 8.20 -28.79 -12.84
C ASP A 260 6.72 -28.78 -13.26
N THR A 261 5.93 -27.92 -12.62
CA THR A 261 4.48 -27.79 -12.90
C THR A 261 4.14 -26.65 -13.86
N LEU A 262 5.10 -25.80 -14.19
CA LEU A 262 4.92 -24.55 -14.95
C LEU A 262 3.85 -23.64 -14.33
N THR A 263 3.71 -23.68 -13.00
CA THR A 263 2.74 -22.85 -12.27
C THR A 263 3.38 -21.60 -11.70
N PHE A 264 2.65 -20.49 -11.79
CA PHE A 264 2.98 -19.22 -11.17
C PHE A 264 2.15 -19.06 -9.91
N SER A 265 2.81 -18.91 -8.76
CA SER A 265 2.14 -18.61 -7.49
C SER A 265 2.69 -17.34 -6.89
N VAL A 266 1.83 -16.57 -6.22
CA VAL A 266 2.27 -15.41 -5.44
C VAL A 266 2.41 -15.81 -3.98
N ARG A 267 3.59 -15.57 -3.41
CA ARG A 267 3.93 -15.84 -2.02
C ARG A 267 4.53 -14.59 -1.38
N PRO A 268 3.69 -13.72 -0.80
CA PRO A 268 4.16 -12.57 -0.06
C PRO A 268 5.02 -13.00 1.15
N PRO A 269 6.12 -12.27 1.46
CA PRO A 269 6.83 -12.43 2.73
C PRO A 269 5.88 -12.23 3.92
N SER A 270 6.19 -12.86 5.07
CA SER A 270 5.33 -12.79 6.27
C SER A 270 5.00 -11.37 6.71
N HIS A 271 5.98 -10.46 6.62
CA HIS A 271 5.79 -9.05 6.94
C HIS A 271 4.76 -8.38 6.02
N LEU A 272 4.88 -8.55 4.70
CA LEU A 272 3.91 -8.00 3.75
C LEU A 272 2.54 -8.66 3.92
N LEU A 273 2.47 -9.97 4.15
CA LEU A 273 1.22 -10.68 4.38
C LEU A 273 0.48 -10.15 5.61
N GLY A 274 1.20 -9.88 6.69
CA GLY A 274 0.64 -9.22 7.88
C GLY A 274 0.08 -7.85 7.55
N LEU A 275 0.90 -6.98 6.96
CA LEU A 275 0.46 -5.66 6.51
C LEU A 275 -0.81 -5.72 5.64
N MET A 276 -0.87 -6.63 4.67
CA MET A 276 -2.07 -6.82 3.83
C MET A 276 -3.30 -7.20 4.66
N LYS A 277 -3.17 -8.11 5.64
CA LYS A 277 -4.28 -8.47 6.54
C LYS A 277 -4.74 -7.26 7.36
N GLY A 278 -3.80 -6.49 7.90
CA GLY A 278 -4.07 -5.28 8.67
C GLY A 278 -4.79 -4.22 7.83
N LEU A 279 -4.32 -3.97 6.60
CA LEU A 279 -4.95 -3.04 5.66
C LEU A 279 -6.38 -3.46 5.30
N VAL A 280 -6.62 -4.74 4.99
CA VAL A 280 -7.96 -5.27 4.70
C VAL A 280 -8.91 -5.03 5.87
N ARG A 281 -8.45 -5.27 7.10
CA ARG A 281 -9.26 -5.08 8.31
C ARG A 281 -9.52 -3.61 8.61
N LEU A 282 -8.52 -2.76 8.45
CA LEU A 282 -8.64 -1.31 8.66
C LEU A 282 -9.59 -0.68 7.63
N ASP A 283 -9.41 -1.00 6.35
CA ASP A 283 -10.21 -0.46 5.26
C ASP A 283 -11.66 -0.94 5.31
N GLY A 284 -11.88 -2.24 5.56
CA GLY A 284 -13.23 -2.81 5.75
C GLY A 284 -13.98 -2.24 6.96
N ALA A 285 -13.27 -1.62 7.90
CA ALA A 285 -13.84 -0.86 9.03
C ALA A 285 -13.93 0.66 8.78
N GLY A 286 -13.56 1.12 7.58
CA GLY A 286 -13.54 2.51 7.17
C GLY A 286 -12.52 3.36 7.93
N ARG A 287 -11.41 2.77 8.39
CA ARG A 287 -10.38 3.41 9.23
C ARG A 287 -9.25 4.07 8.44
N LEU A 288 -9.13 3.77 7.15
CA LEU A 288 -8.12 4.36 6.29
C LEU A 288 -8.68 5.53 5.48
N ALA A 289 -7.87 6.56 5.31
CA ALA A 289 -8.14 7.64 4.37
C ALA A 289 -7.89 7.15 2.93
N THR A 290 -8.85 6.40 2.38
CA THR A 290 -8.73 5.91 0.99
C THR A 290 -8.94 7.06 -0.01
N ARG A 291 -8.16 7.06 -1.09
CA ARG A 291 -8.34 8.00 -2.22
C ARG A 291 -9.58 7.72 -3.06
N ALA A 292 -10.14 6.52 -2.91
CA ALA A 292 -11.24 6.05 -3.72
C ALA A 292 -12.58 6.57 -3.17
N THR A 293 -12.85 7.86 -3.41
CA THR A 293 -14.15 8.47 -3.79
C THR A 293 -14.11 9.96 -3.45
N ALA A 294 -14.22 10.82 -4.47
CA ALA A 294 -14.34 12.26 -4.26
C ALA A 294 -15.72 12.65 -3.70
N GLU A 295 -16.70 11.74 -3.73
CA GLU A 295 -18.04 11.94 -3.21
C GLU A 295 -18.27 11.08 -1.96
N PRO A 296 -18.70 11.66 -0.83
CA PRO A 296 -19.11 10.87 0.33
C PRO A 296 -20.22 9.90 -0.08
N PRO A 297 -20.22 8.66 0.44
CA PRO A 297 -21.39 7.79 0.28
C PRO A 297 -22.61 8.57 0.76
N ALA A 298 -23.64 8.65 -0.10
CA ALA A 298 -24.81 9.45 0.21
C ALA A 298 -25.42 8.94 1.53
N LEU A 299 -25.81 9.85 2.44
CA LEU A 299 -26.34 9.45 3.75
C LEU A 299 -27.52 8.47 3.61
N GLY A 300 -28.33 8.63 2.55
CA GLY A 300 -29.41 7.70 2.20
C GLY A 300 -28.92 6.28 1.90
N GLU A 301 -27.80 6.10 1.19
CA GLU A 301 -27.23 4.77 0.92
C GLU A 301 -26.75 4.11 2.22
N LEU A 302 -26.05 4.85 3.08
CA LEU A 302 -25.64 4.34 4.39
C LEU A 302 -26.84 3.96 5.26
N MET A 303 -27.92 4.74 5.21
CA MET A 303 -29.17 4.41 5.92
C MET A 303 -29.85 3.16 5.35
N CYS A 304 -29.84 2.94 4.04
CA CYS A 304 -30.36 1.72 3.42
C CYS A 304 -29.50 0.51 3.81
N ASN A 305 -28.18 0.61 3.66
CA ASN A 305 -27.23 -0.45 4.03
C ASN A 305 -27.33 -0.83 5.50
N ALA A 306 -27.49 0.15 6.39
CA ALA A 306 -27.70 -0.08 7.81
C ALA A 306 -29.01 -0.85 8.09
N ALA A 307 -30.12 -0.51 7.43
CA ALA A 307 -31.38 -1.24 7.58
C ALA A 307 -31.29 -2.67 7.03
N GLU A 308 -30.70 -2.87 5.85
CA GLU A 308 -30.50 -4.20 5.27
C GLU A 308 -29.59 -5.07 6.16
N SER A 309 -28.58 -4.47 6.77
CA SER A 309 -27.72 -5.13 7.75
C SER A 309 -28.52 -5.56 8.99
N MET A 310 -29.36 -4.67 9.53
CA MET A 310 -30.25 -4.98 10.67
C MET A 310 -31.24 -6.10 10.33
N ASP A 311 -31.83 -6.11 9.13
CA ASP A 311 -32.69 -7.20 8.68
C ASP A 311 -31.93 -8.54 8.59
N ARG A 312 -30.65 -8.49 8.19
CA ARG A 312 -29.77 -9.67 8.20
C ARG A 312 -29.51 -10.15 9.63
N LEU A 313 -29.24 -9.26 10.58
CA LEU A 313 -29.00 -9.60 11.98
C LEU A 313 -30.19 -10.33 12.63
N VAL A 314 -31.42 -9.94 12.29
CA VAL A 314 -32.63 -10.64 12.78
C VAL A 314 -32.67 -12.09 12.33
N ARG A 315 -32.14 -12.40 11.14
CA ARG A 315 -32.09 -13.75 10.57
C ARG A 315 -30.84 -14.54 10.98
N ASP A 316 -29.73 -13.84 11.18
CA ASP A 316 -28.42 -14.42 11.43
C ASP A 316 -27.64 -13.58 12.47
N PRO A 317 -27.55 -14.06 13.74
CA PRO A 317 -26.76 -13.42 14.78
C PRO A 317 -25.27 -13.25 14.44
N ALA A 318 -24.71 -14.05 13.54
CA ALA A 318 -23.31 -13.95 13.14
C ALA A 318 -23.00 -12.64 12.39
N ALA A 319 -24.02 -11.99 11.81
CA ALA A 319 -23.87 -10.71 11.11
C ALA A 319 -23.61 -9.52 12.05
N LEU A 320 -23.65 -9.70 13.38
CA LEU A 320 -23.56 -8.62 14.36
C LEU A 320 -22.31 -7.73 14.21
N GLY A 321 -21.15 -8.33 13.87
CA GLY A 321 -19.93 -7.58 13.63
C GLY A 321 -20.07 -6.60 12.46
N ASP A 322 -20.61 -7.07 11.34
CA ASP A 322 -20.85 -6.24 10.15
C ASP A 322 -21.89 -5.15 10.43
N VAL A 323 -22.98 -5.50 11.13
CA VAL A 323 -24.03 -4.54 11.50
C VAL A 323 -23.49 -3.44 12.40
N PHE A 324 -22.66 -3.81 13.39
CA PHE A 324 -22.01 -2.84 14.27
C PHE A 324 -21.15 -1.87 13.46
N ARG A 325 -20.33 -2.35 12.52
CA ARG A 325 -19.53 -1.50 11.64
C ARG A 325 -20.40 -0.57 10.79
N SER A 326 -21.48 -1.07 10.19
CA SER A 326 -22.42 -0.28 9.38
C SER A 326 -23.12 0.81 10.18
N ILE A 327 -23.60 0.50 11.39
CA ILE A 327 -24.28 1.47 12.26
C ILE A 327 -23.29 2.51 12.80
N LEU A 328 -22.07 2.10 13.14
CA LEU A 328 -21.02 3.04 13.55
C LEU A 328 -20.65 4.00 12.40
N ALA A 329 -20.51 3.49 11.18
CA ALA A 329 -20.29 4.33 10.00
C ALA A 329 -21.46 5.31 9.79
N LEU A 330 -22.71 4.87 9.95
CA LEU A 330 -23.88 5.76 9.87
C LEU A 330 -23.85 6.85 10.95
N ALA A 331 -23.54 6.50 12.21
CA ALA A 331 -23.46 7.45 13.32
C ALA A 331 -22.43 8.55 13.05
N HIS A 332 -21.25 8.15 12.58
CA HIS A 332 -20.20 9.07 12.14
C HIS A 332 -20.61 9.93 10.94
N ALA A 333 -21.22 9.33 9.91
CA ALA A 333 -21.63 10.05 8.71
C ALA A 333 -22.69 11.13 8.99
N ARG A 334 -23.61 10.88 9.94
CA ARG A 334 -24.60 11.87 10.36
C ARG A 334 -23.97 13.14 10.96
N CYS A 335 -22.80 13.03 11.60
CA CYS A 335 -22.07 14.19 12.12
C CYS A 335 -21.56 15.15 11.03
N ALA A 336 -21.59 14.77 9.75
CA ALA A 336 -21.33 15.71 8.66
C ALA A 336 -22.45 16.76 8.50
N TYR A 337 -23.69 16.40 8.88
CA TYR A 337 -24.88 17.26 8.79
C TYR A 337 -25.32 17.80 10.16
N ASP A 338 -24.97 17.08 11.22
CA ASP A 338 -25.29 17.40 12.61
C ASP A 338 -24.00 17.30 13.48
N PRO A 339 -23.06 18.24 13.33
CA PRO A 339 -21.73 18.16 13.96
C PRO A 339 -21.77 18.18 15.48
N ASP A 340 -22.80 18.78 16.08
CA ASP A 340 -22.98 18.84 17.53
C ASP A 340 -23.76 17.64 18.10
N VAL A 341 -24.34 16.80 17.24
CA VAL A 341 -25.24 15.68 17.62
C VAL A 341 -26.49 16.19 18.36
N ALA A 342 -27.12 17.24 17.80
CA ALA A 342 -28.34 17.86 18.32
C ALA A 342 -29.63 17.17 17.82
N HIS A 343 -29.60 16.44 16.70
CA HIS A 343 -30.78 15.79 16.12
C HIS A 343 -31.00 14.37 16.66
N ILE A 344 -32.25 13.99 16.91
CA ILE A 344 -32.63 12.70 17.53
C ILE A 344 -32.14 11.50 16.72
N ASP A 345 -32.27 11.55 15.40
CA ASP A 345 -31.82 10.46 14.55
C ASP A 345 -30.31 10.24 14.58
N THR A 346 -29.52 11.30 14.79
CA THR A 346 -28.06 11.20 15.00
C THR A 346 -27.78 10.49 16.31
N TRP A 347 -28.46 10.91 17.38
CA TRP A 347 -28.35 10.28 18.69
C TRP A 347 -28.75 8.80 18.68
N ASP A 348 -29.84 8.45 18.02
CA ASP A 348 -30.31 7.06 17.90
C ASP A 348 -29.27 6.16 17.22
N ALA A 349 -28.54 6.67 16.23
CA ALA A 349 -27.45 5.94 15.61
C ALA A 349 -26.29 5.68 16.60
N TRP A 350 -25.90 6.67 17.40
CA TRP A 350 -24.87 6.54 18.45
C TRP A 350 -25.30 5.58 19.57
N ALA A 351 -26.55 5.69 20.04
CA ALA A 351 -27.11 4.80 21.05
C ALA A 351 -27.20 3.36 20.52
N THR A 352 -27.60 3.18 19.27
CA THR A 352 -27.66 1.85 18.62
C THR A 352 -26.27 1.25 18.45
N ALA A 353 -25.29 2.03 17.97
CA ALA A 353 -23.89 1.59 17.89
C ALA A 353 -23.37 1.14 19.26
N THR A 354 -23.63 1.91 20.31
CA THR A 354 -23.20 1.59 21.68
C THR A 354 -23.82 0.28 22.18
N ARG A 355 -25.12 0.06 21.92
CA ARG A 355 -25.81 -1.18 22.28
C ARG A 355 -25.23 -2.39 21.54
N LEU A 356 -25.14 -2.31 20.21
CA LEU A 356 -24.67 -3.42 19.37
C LEU A 356 -23.19 -3.74 19.60
N GLY A 357 -22.33 -2.72 19.72
CA GLY A 357 -20.91 -2.90 20.02
C GLY A 357 -20.69 -3.57 21.38
N SER A 358 -21.46 -3.20 22.39
CA SER A 358 -21.41 -3.91 23.69
C SER A 358 -21.90 -5.36 23.57
N ALA A 359 -22.98 -5.59 22.84
CA ALA A 359 -23.56 -6.92 22.64
C ALA A 359 -22.59 -7.85 21.89
N LEU A 360 -21.82 -7.33 20.93
CA LEU A 360 -20.83 -8.06 20.16
C LEU A 360 -19.81 -8.79 21.04
N PHE A 361 -19.42 -8.18 22.16
CA PHE A 361 -18.40 -8.75 23.05
C PHE A 361 -18.96 -9.38 24.32
N THR A 362 -20.17 -9.00 24.73
CA THR A 362 -20.69 -9.35 26.07
C THR A 362 -22.03 -10.07 26.03
N GLY A 363 -22.58 -10.33 24.84
CA GLY A 363 -23.91 -10.86 24.62
C GLY A 363 -25.03 -9.89 25.02
N ALA A 364 -26.25 -10.19 24.59
CA ALA A 364 -27.44 -9.44 24.97
C ALA A 364 -28.69 -10.33 24.96
N PRO A 365 -29.66 -10.08 25.86
CA PRO A 365 -30.96 -10.72 25.76
C PRO A 365 -31.72 -10.25 24.52
N SER A 366 -32.79 -10.96 24.17
CA SER A 366 -33.75 -10.50 23.15
C SER A 366 -34.28 -9.12 23.53
N GLN A 367 -34.22 -8.18 22.59
CA GLN A 367 -34.57 -6.79 22.84
C GLN A 367 -35.08 -6.10 21.58
N GLU A 368 -35.94 -5.12 21.79
CA GLU A 368 -36.32 -4.19 20.73
C GLU A 368 -35.16 -3.25 20.42
N CYS A 369 -34.88 -3.04 19.14
CA CYS A 369 -33.88 -2.09 18.67
C CYS A 369 -34.55 -1.10 17.71
N ARG A 370 -34.28 0.19 17.89
CA ARG A 370 -34.83 1.26 17.07
C ARG A 370 -33.71 2.07 16.42
N LEU A 371 -33.96 2.56 15.21
CA LEU A 371 -33.09 3.49 14.49
C LEU A 371 -33.93 4.60 13.84
N GLY A 372 -34.06 5.74 14.51
CA GLY A 372 -35.01 6.78 14.13
C GLY A 372 -36.45 6.38 14.46
N GLU A 373 -37.41 7.19 14.01
CA GLU A 373 -38.82 7.07 14.40
C GLU A 373 -39.54 5.85 13.82
N ASP A 374 -39.26 5.48 12.57
CA ASP A 374 -40.07 4.49 11.83
C ASP A 374 -39.47 3.07 11.77
N ARG A 375 -38.24 2.87 12.26
CA ARG A 375 -37.52 1.61 12.06
C ARG A 375 -37.30 0.88 13.39
N VAL A 376 -38.01 -0.22 13.55
CA VAL A 376 -38.00 -1.06 14.75
C VAL A 376 -37.74 -2.51 14.37
N TRP A 377 -36.78 -3.15 15.04
CA TRP A 377 -36.46 -4.57 14.90
C TRP A 377 -36.58 -5.28 16.24
N GLN A 378 -37.02 -6.53 16.22
CA GLN A 378 -36.94 -7.43 17.38
C GLN A 378 -35.68 -8.27 17.21
N LEU A 379 -34.62 -7.92 17.94
CA LEU A 379 -33.35 -8.64 17.88
C LEU A 379 -33.44 -9.91 18.73
N PRO A 380 -32.98 -11.06 18.21
CA PRO A 380 -32.89 -12.26 19.01
C PRO A 380 -31.86 -12.08 20.14
N ALA A 381 -31.84 -13.02 21.10
CA ALA A 381 -30.75 -13.08 22.06
C ALA A 381 -29.41 -13.30 21.32
N LEU A 382 -28.42 -12.47 21.65
CA LEU A 382 -27.09 -12.49 21.07
C LEU A 382 -26.12 -13.24 21.99
N PRO A 383 -25.31 -14.17 21.45
CA PRO A 383 -24.40 -14.98 22.26
C PRO A 383 -23.29 -14.13 22.88
N ALA A 384 -22.80 -14.55 24.05
CA ALA A 384 -21.64 -13.95 24.69
C ALA A 384 -20.33 -14.61 24.20
N GLU A 385 -20.15 -14.64 22.89
CA GLU A 385 -18.98 -15.22 22.20
C GLU A 385 -18.20 -14.09 21.51
N PRO A 386 -17.30 -13.40 22.24
CA PRO A 386 -16.59 -12.25 21.69
C PRO A 386 -15.71 -12.65 20.50
N PRO A 387 -15.72 -11.89 19.38
CA PRO A 387 -14.81 -12.11 18.28
C PRO A 387 -13.38 -11.68 18.65
N ALA A 388 -12.40 -12.24 17.95
CA ALA A 388 -11.03 -11.76 17.94
C ALA A 388 -10.91 -10.50 17.05
N ASP A 389 -11.49 -9.39 17.52
CA ASP A 389 -11.46 -8.09 16.84
C ASP A 389 -11.12 -6.98 17.85
N ALA A 390 -9.83 -6.72 18.01
CA ALA A 390 -9.30 -5.84 19.04
C ALA A 390 -9.70 -4.37 18.81
N ARG A 391 -9.70 -3.92 17.55
CA ARG A 391 -10.08 -2.53 17.20
C ARG A 391 -11.59 -2.30 17.32
N ALA A 392 -12.43 -3.28 17.00
CA ALA A 392 -13.87 -3.18 17.27
C ALA A 392 -14.18 -3.14 18.77
N TRP A 393 -13.39 -3.84 19.61
CA TRP A 393 -13.51 -3.73 21.06
C TRP A 393 -13.21 -2.30 21.55
N LEU A 394 -12.16 -1.66 21.00
CA LEU A 394 -11.84 -0.26 21.28
C LEU A 394 -12.97 0.68 20.88
N ASP A 395 -13.55 0.50 19.68
CA ASP A 395 -14.73 1.28 19.26
C ASP A 395 -15.89 1.12 20.26
N ALA A 396 -16.21 -0.11 20.65
CA ALA A 396 -17.29 -0.41 21.60
C ALA A 396 -17.04 0.22 22.97
N LEU A 397 -15.80 0.19 23.47
CA LEU A 397 -15.43 0.83 24.73
C LEU A 397 -15.53 2.36 24.63
N TYR A 398 -14.99 2.96 23.57
CA TYR A 398 -15.07 4.41 23.36
C TYR A 398 -16.52 4.88 23.27
N LEU A 399 -17.38 4.17 22.52
CA LEU A 399 -18.82 4.46 22.47
C LEU A 399 -19.46 4.39 23.86
N ALA A 400 -19.12 3.37 24.67
CA ALA A 400 -19.64 3.25 26.03
C ALA A 400 -19.17 4.39 26.95
N ILE A 401 -17.93 4.86 26.81
CA ILE A 401 -17.40 6.02 27.53
C ILE A 401 -18.12 7.30 27.11
N VAL A 402 -18.20 7.57 25.80
CA VAL A 402 -18.89 8.75 25.25
C VAL A 402 -20.36 8.78 25.68
N CYS A 403 -21.04 7.64 25.71
CA CYS A 403 -22.44 7.56 26.14
C CYS A 403 -22.61 7.39 27.67
N ARG A 404 -21.54 7.50 28.47
CA ARG A 404 -21.51 7.33 29.95
C ARG A 404 -22.19 6.04 30.45
N GLN A 405 -22.03 4.95 29.71
CA GLN A 405 -22.65 3.66 30.05
C GLN A 405 -21.73 2.82 30.95
N THR A 406 -21.60 3.20 32.22
CA THR A 406 -20.66 2.58 33.18
C THR A 406 -20.81 1.06 33.31
N ASP A 407 -22.03 0.54 33.26
CA ASP A 407 -22.28 -0.91 33.29
C ASP A 407 -21.71 -1.62 32.05
N ARG A 408 -21.81 -0.99 30.87
CA ARG A 408 -21.26 -1.52 29.61
C ARG A 408 -19.74 -1.48 29.60
N ILE A 409 -19.14 -0.38 30.08
CA ILE A 409 -17.70 -0.26 30.28
C ILE A 409 -17.21 -1.42 31.16
N SER A 410 -17.84 -1.63 32.31
CA SER A 410 -17.47 -2.69 33.25
C SER A 410 -17.58 -4.09 32.64
N ARG A 411 -18.59 -4.36 31.80
CA ARG A 411 -18.75 -5.64 31.10
C ARG A 411 -17.72 -5.83 30.00
N LEU A 412 -17.43 -4.79 29.21
CA LEU A 412 -16.42 -4.83 28.15
C LEU A 412 -15.02 -5.09 28.71
N CYS A 413 -14.69 -4.50 29.87
CA CYS A 413 -13.40 -4.73 30.54
C CYS A 413 -13.24 -6.14 31.14
N ARG A 414 -14.31 -6.95 31.19
CA ARG A 414 -14.25 -8.37 31.60
C ARG A 414 -14.02 -9.33 30.44
N VAL A 415 -14.02 -8.84 29.19
CA VAL A 415 -13.72 -9.65 28.01
C VAL A 415 -12.27 -10.14 28.12
N PRO A 416 -12.00 -11.46 28.06
CA PRO A 416 -10.64 -11.98 28.22
C PRO A 416 -9.70 -11.45 27.14
N LEU A 417 -8.57 -10.89 27.56
CA LEU A 417 -7.54 -10.38 26.65
C LEU A 417 -6.99 -11.50 25.73
N GLU A 418 -7.01 -12.74 26.20
CA GLU A 418 -6.62 -13.93 25.44
C GLU A 418 -7.46 -14.14 24.17
N VAL A 419 -8.72 -13.71 24.16
CA VAL A 419 -9.58 -13.77 22.96
C VAL A 419 -9.14 -12.70 21.97
N LEU A 420 -8.91 -11.47 22.44
CA LEU A 420 -8.52 -10.35 21.58
C LEU A 420 -7.09 -10.54 21.02
N ARG A 421 -6.21 -11.23 21.75
CA ARG A 421 -4.86 -11.61 21.29
C ARG A 421 -4.87 -12.57 20.10
N GLN A 422 -6.00 -13.21 19.78
CA GLN A 422 -6.14 -14.04 18.59
C GLN A 422 -6.33 -13.24 17.30
N ASP A 423 -6.53 -11.92 17.40
CA ASP A 423 -6.58 -11.02 16.26
C ASP A 423 -5.18 -10.87 15.66
N ASP A 424 -4.93 -11.56 14.54
CA ASP A 424 -3.64 -11.57 13.84
C ASP A 424 -3.45 -10.38 12.88
N SER A 425 -4.37 -9.41 12.90
CA SER A 425 -4.36 -8.23 12.03
C SER A 425 -3.96 -6.93 12.74
N VAL A 426 -3.65 -7.00 14.03
CA VAL A 426 -3.27 -5.84 14.86
C VAL A 426 -1.82 -5.95 15.34
N ASP A 427 -1.20 -4.78 15.49
CA ASP A 427 0.11 -4.67 16.12
C ASP A 427 0.00 -4.76 17.65
N GLU A 428 1.10 -5.11 18.30
CA GLU A 428 1.14 -5.39 19.74
C GLU A 428 0.68 -4.22 20.61
N TYR A 429 0.93 -2.97 20.17
CA TYR A 429 0.53 -1.77 20.90
C TYR A 429 -0.99 -1.69 21.11
N VAL A 430 -1.79 -2.22 20.18
CA VAL A 430 -3.26 -2.22 20.29
C VAL A 430 -3.68 -3.07 21.49
N LEU A 431 -3.04 -4.22 21.68
CA LEU A 431 -3.31 -5.13 22.79
C LEU A 431 -2.84 -4.56 24.13
N HIS A 432 -1.66 -3.92 24.16
CA HIS A 432 -1.18 -3.20 25.35
C HIS A 432 -2.10 -2.04 25.72
N TRP A 433 -2.65 -1.35 24.73
CA TRP A 433 -3.60 -0.26 24.96
C TRP A 433 -4.92 -0.77 25.55
N ILE A 434 -5.44 -1.88 25.02
CA ILE A 434 -6.62 -2.55 25.58
C ILE A 434 -6.36 -2.99 27.02
N ASP A 435 -5.22 -3.63 27.30
CA ASP A 435 -4.84 -4.06 28.65
C ASP A 435 -4.73 -2.88 29.62
N THR A 436 -4.19 -1.74 29.16
CA THR A 436 -4.15 -0.48 29.93
C THR A 436 -5.55 0.00 30.32
N LEU A 437 -6.47 0.04 29.35
CA LEU A 437 -7.86 0.46 29.57
C LEU A 437 -8.62 -0.52 30.47
N GLN A 438 -8.44 -1.83 30.27
CA GLN A 438 -9.03 -2.86 31.13
C GLN A 438 -8.54 -2.71 32.57
N ALA A 439 -7.25 -2.48 32.78
CA ALA A 439 -6.67 -2.29 34.10
C ALA A 439 -7.19 -1.01 34.79
N TYR A 440 -7.35 0.08 34.03
CA TYR A 440 -7.86 1.35 34.56
C TYR A 440 -9.32 1.30 34.99
N PHE A 441 -10.19 0.66 34.20
CA PHE A 441 -11.63 0.59 34.50
C PHE A 441 -12.01 -0.58 35.42
N SER A 442 -11.09 -1.51 35.69
CA SER A 442 -11.32 -2.62 36.61
C SER A 442 -10.96 -2.24 38.05
N ASN A 443 -11.79 -2.66 39.00
CA ASN A 443 -11.44 -2.55 40.42
C ASN A 443 -10.38 -3.60 40.78
N GLY A 444 -9.13 -3.19 40.99
CA GLY A 444 -8.08 -4.10 41.47
C GLY A 444 -6.64 -3.64 41.21
N PRO A 445 -6.25 -3.40 39.95
CA PRO A 445 -4.89 -2.98 39.60
C PRO A 445 -4.50 -1.66 40.27
N SER A 446 -3.23 -1.55 40.69
CA SER A 446 -2.71 -0.27 41.17
C SER A 446 -2.48 0.69 40.00
N MET A 447 -2.44 2.00 40.28
CA MET A 447 -2.09 2.98 39.26
C MET A 447 -0.70 2.72 38.65
N ASP A 448 0.24 2.17 39.44
CA ASP A 448 1.56 1.77 38.95
C ASP A 448 1.47 0.68 37.86
N ASP A 449 0.53 -0.26 37.98
CA ASP A 449 0.32 -1.30 36.96
C ASP A 449 -0.28 -0.70 35.68
N VAL A 450 -1.23 0.23 35.81
CA VAL A 450 -1.80 0.98 34.68
C VAL A 450 -0.70 1.76 33.94
N VAL A 451 0.16 2.47 34.67
CA VAL A 451 1.29 3.21 34.09
C VAL A 451 2.26 2.28 33.36
N LYS A 452 2.57 1.11 33.94
CA LYS A 452 3.44 0.12 33.30
C LYS A 452 2.87 -0.37 31.96
N LYS A 453 1.57 -0.66 31.89
CA LYS A 453 0.89 -1.10 30.66
C LYS A 453 0.83 0.02 29.62
N LEU A 454 0.64 1.27 30.06
CA LEU A 454 0.70 2.43 29.18
C LEU A 454 2.10 2.62 28.59
N ILE A 455 3.16 2.44 29.37
CA ILE A 455 4.55 2.48 28.86
C ILE A 455 4.76 1.43 27.78
N ALA A 456 4.29 0.19 27.99
CA ALA A 456 4.38 -0.87 26.98
C ALA A 456 3.64 -0.51 25.68
N THR A 457 2.47 0.15 25.80
CA THR A 457 1.74 0.69 24.65
C THR A 457 2.59 1.70 23.87
N ILE A 458 3.22 2.64 24.57
CA ILE A 458 4.06 3.68 23.96
C ILE A 458 5.29 3.06 23.28
N GLU A 459 6.01 2.16 23.96
CA GLU A 459 7.22 1.52 23.44
C GLU A 459 6.96 0.69 22.17
N THR A 460 5.82 -0.02 22.11
CA THR A 460 5.47 -0.88 20.97
C THR A 460 4.76 -0.15 19.83
N SER A 461 4.31 1.09 20.04
CA SER A 461 3.70 1.94 19.00
C SER A 461 4.73 2.64 18.08
N GLY A 462 6.03 2.49 18.38
CA GLY A 462 7.10 3.06 17.57
C GLY A 462 7.28 2.36 16.22
N ARG A 463 8.00 3.02 15.29
CA ARG A 463 8.23 2.55 13.91
C ARG A 463 8.70 1.09 13.80
N ASP A 464 9.50 0.62 14.74
CA ASP A 464 10.04 -0.75 14.71
C ASP A 464 9.06 -1.80 15.25
N GLY A 465 8.05 -1.39 16.01
CA GLY A 465 7.00 -2.27 16.55
C GLY A 465 5.75 -2.37 15.68
N VAL A 466 5.60 -1.48 14.68
CA VAL A 466 4.44 -1.41 13.78
C VAL A 466 4.73 -2.14 12.47
N THR A 467 3.91 -3.14 12.17
CA THR A 467 4.05 -4.04 11.01
C THR A 467 2.73 -4.30 10.27
N GLN A 468 1.58 -4.15 10.94
CA GLN A 468 0.27 -4.46 10.39
C GLN A 468 -0.49 -3.20 9.93
N ALA A 469 -0.22 -2.04 10.55
CA ALA A 469 -0.88 -0.78 10.22
C ALA A 469 0.06 0.25 9.59
N PRO A 470 -0.46 1.17 8.73
CA PRO A 470 0.32 2.31 8.26
C PRO A 470 0.77 3.20 9.43
N LEU A 471 2.04 3.60 9.44
CA LEU A 471 2.62 4.39 10.53
C LEU A 471 1.93 5.75 10.68
N GLU A 472 1.52 6.37 9.59
CA GLU A 472 0.72 7.60 9.55
C GLU A 472 -0.65 7.43 10.23
N PHE A 473 -1.31 6.28 10.09
CA PHE A 473 -2.55 5.96 10.79
C PHE A 473 -2.30 5.73 12.28
N VAL A 474 -1.24 5.00 12.63
CA VAL A 474 -0.88 4.77 14.04
C VAL A 474 -0.63 6.09 14.76
N ASN A 475 0.21 6.95 14.16
CA ASN A 475 0.56 8.25 14.74
C ASN A 475 -0.64 9.20 14.76
N GLY A 476 -1.36 9.35 13.65
CA GLY A 476 -2.43 10.35 13.53
C GLY A 476 -3.72 9.98 14.24
N ILE A 477 -4.00 8.68 14.44
CA ILE A 477 -5.30 8.19 14.94
C ILE A 477 -5.16 7.32 16.18
N ASP A 478 -4.49 6.16 16.07
CA ASP A 478 -4.53 5.12 17.11
C ASP A 478 -3.75 5.51 18.38
N TYR A 479 -2.66 6.28 18.26
CA TYR A 479 -1.84 6.71 19.39
C TYR A 479 -2.44 7.88 20.19
N GLN A 480 -3.29 8.69 19.55
CA GLN A 480 -3.80 9.94 20.14
C GLN A 480 -4.53 9.75 21.49
N PRO A 481 -5.38 8.72 21.67
CA PRO A 481 -6.02 8.45 22.95
C PRO A 481 -5.02 8.08 24.07
N ALA A 482 -3.93 7.38 23.76
CA ALA A 482 -2.91 7.01 24.75
C ALA A 482 -2.15 8.24 25.25
N ALA A 483 -1.83 9.18 24.34
CA ALA A 483 -1.21 10.46 24.70
C ALA A 483 -2.10 11.30 25.63
N LEU A 484 -3.41 11.36 25.35
CA LEU A 484 -4.39 12.02 26.22
C LEU A 484 -4.54 11.33 27.58
N PHE A 485 -4.60 10.00 27.56
CA PHE A 485 -4.74 9.20 28.77
C PHE A 485 -3.57 9.40 29.73
N HIS A 486 -2.34 9.47 29.22
CA HIS A 486 -1.17 9.80 30.02
C HIS A 486 -1.35 11.12 30.81
N ARG A 487 -1.87 12.17 30.17
CA ARG A 487 -2.14 13.46 30.84
C ARG A 487 -3.27 13.37 31.86
N LEU A 488 -4.31 12.59 31.53
CA LEU A 488 -5.44 12.36 32.41
C LEU A 488 -4.99 11.70 33.73
N ILE A 489 -4.24 10.60 33.66
CA ILE A 489 -3.79 9.88 34.87
C ILE A 489 -2.73 10.67 35.65
N ALA A 490 -1.93 11.49 34.97
CA ALA A 490 -0.97 12.41 35.61
C ALA A 490 -1.65 13.62 36.26
N ARG A 491 -2.96 13.84 36.05
CA ARG A 491 -3.72 15.02 36.48
C ARG A 491 -3.13 16.34 35.97
N ASP A 492 -2.54 16.31 34.79
CA ASP A 492 -1.90 17.45 34.14
C ASP A 492 -2.94 18.25 33.34
N HIS A 493 -3.73 19.07 34.05
CA HIS A 493 -4.91 19.75 33.51
C HIS A 493 -4.55 20.71 32.36
N ASP A 494 -3.47 21.48 32.54
CA ASP A 494 -3.05 22.49 31.57
C ASP A 494 -2.53 21.84 30.28
N THR A 495 -1.74 20.77 30.41
CA THR A 495 -1.19 20.08 29.23
C THR A 495 -2.24 19.23 28.53
N PHE A 496 -3.25 18.70 29.24
CA PHE A 496 -4.33 17.91 28.64
C PHE A 496 -5.04 18.68 27.53
N ALA A 497 -5.45 19.93 27.78
CA ALA A 497 -6.17 20.75 26.79
C ALA A 497 -5.33 20.98 25.53
N LYS A 498 -4.02 21.20 25.68
CA LYS A 498 -3.10 21.35 24.55
C LYS A 498 -2.97 20.06 23.74
N VAL A 499 -2.76 18.93 24.42
CA VAL A 499 -2.64 17.61 23.77
C VAL A 499 -3.95 17.23 23.07
N LEU A 500 -5.11 17.63 23.60
CA LEU A 500 -6.40 17.42 22.94
C LEU A 500 -6.51 18.20 21.65
N ALA A 501 -6.11 19.47 21.64
CA ALA A 501 -6.09 20.26 20.41
C ALA A 501 -5.12 19.68 19.36
N GLU A 502 -3.95 19.19 19.79
CA GLU A 502 -2.99 18.50 18.93
C GLU A 502 -3.58 17.20 18.35
N ALA A 503 -4.21 16.36 19.18
CA ALA A 503 -4.85 15.12 18.74
C ALA A 503 -5.97 15.36 17.71
N VAL A 504 -6.75 16.41 17.89
CA VAL A 504 -7.80 16.83 16.96
C VAL A 504 -7.20 17.33 15.63
N ALA A 505 -6.08 18.06 15.70
CA ALA A 505 -5.35 18.51 14.51
C ALA A 505 -4.73 17.35 13.73
N GLU A 506 -4.15 16.37 14.42
CA GLU A 506 -3.62 15.13 13.83
C GLU A 506 -4.71 14.33 13.11
N HIS A 507 -5.89 14.19 13.72
CA HIS A 507 -7.06 13.58 13.06
C HIS A 507 -7.44 14.34 11.78
N GLY A 508 -7.54 15.67 11.84
CA GLY A 508 -7.82 16.50 10.67
C GLY A 508 -6.77 16.39 9.56
N SER A 509 -5.49 16.32 9.93
CA SER A 509 -4.38 16.16 9.00
C SER A 509 -4.38 14.79 8.32
N TYR A 510 -4.60 13.71 9.08
CA TYR A 510 -4.66 12.34 8.57
C TYR A 510 -5.79 12.16 7.56
N TRP A 511 -7.00 12.62 7.90
CA TRP A 511 -8.16 12.46 7.02
C TRP A 511 -8.18 13.48 5.87
N GLY A 512 -7.61 14.67 6.06
CA GLY A 512 -7.59 15.73 5.06
C GLY A 512 -8.98 16.02 4.49
N ALA A 513 -9.11 15.91 3.17
CA ALA A 513 -10.38 16.10 2.46
C ALA A 513 -11.23 14.81 2.34
N SER A 514 -10.85 13.72 3.02
CA SER A 514 -11.55 12.43 2.93
C SER A 514 -13.01 12.58 3.31
N ALA A 515 -13.85 11.94 2.50
CA ALA A 515 -15.28 11.91 2.69
C ALA A 515 -15.74 10.76 3.61
N ALA A 516 -14.80 9.91 4.06
CA ALA A 516 -15.07 8.74 4.88
C ALA A 516 -15.86 9.11 6.15
N PRO A 517 -16.83 8.29 6.59
CA PRO A 517 -17.57 8.57 7.82
C PRO A 517 -16.66 8.79 9.02
N ARG A 518 -15.63 7.94 9.20
CA ARG A 518 -14.71 8.06 10.33
C ARG A 518 -13.93 9.39 10.38
N ALA A 519 -13.81 10.11 9.26
CA ALA A 519 -13.22 11.45 9.24
C ALA A 519 -14.01 12.48 10.06
N ARG A 520 -15.32 12.26 10.29
CA ARG A 520 -16.21 13.26 10.92
C ARG A 520 -16.05 13.39 12.43
N VAL A 521 -15.59 12.33 13.12
CA VAL A 521 -15.48 12.32 14.59
C VAL A 521 -14.20 11.62 15.02
N ALA A 522 -13.42 12.28 15.86
CA ALA A 522 -12.24 11.70 16.48
C ALA A 522 -12.67 10.86 17.70
N LEU A 523 -13.17 9.64 17.47
CA LEU A 523 -13.86 8.83 18.49
C LEU A 523 -13.02 8.57 19.76
N GLY A 524 -11.74 8.21 19.59
CA GLY A 524 -10.83 7.99 20.72
C GLY A 524 -10.59 9.28 21.53
N PRO A 525 -10.12 10.38 20.91
CA PRO A 525 -10.02 11.68 21.58
C PRO A 525 -11.34 12.15 22.23
N LEU A 526 -12.50 11.94 21.59
CA LEU A 526 -13.82 12.25 22.14
C LEU A 526 -14.11 11.48 23.43
N ALA A 527 -13.80 10.18 23.47
CA ALA A 527 -13.97 9.37 24.67
C ALA A 527 -13.09 9.86 25.82
N LEU A 528 -11.83 10.20 25.55
CA LEU A 528 -10.89 10.68 26.56
C LEU A 528 -11.26 12.10 27.04
N ALA A 529 -11.70 12.98 26.14
CA ALA A 529 -12.20 14.30 26.47
C ALA A 529 -13.49 14.23 27.30
N SER A 530 -14.40 13.31 26.97
CA SER A 530 -15.62 13.04 27.73
C SER A 530 -15.32 12.64 29.16
N LEU A 531 -14.36 11.72 29.35
CA LEU A 531 -13.90 11.29 30.66
C LEU A 531 -13.22 12.42 31.44
N ALA A 532 -12.38 13.22 30.78
CA ALA A 532 -11.70 14.36 31.38
C ALA A 532 -12.69 15.44 31.83
N TYR A 533 -13.71 15.74 31.02
CA TYR A 533 -14.79 16.66 31.35
C TYR A 533 -15.54 16.22 32.61
N ASP A 534 -15.86 14.93 32.73
CA ASP A 534 -16.52 14.39 33.92
C ASP A 534 -15.62 14.43 35.18
N TYR A 535 -14.30 14.45 35.00
CA TYR A 535 -13.32 14.70 36.08
C TYR A 535 -13.00 16.19 36.33
N GLY A 536 -13.64 17.12 35.63
CA GLY A 536 -13.48 18.55 35.83
C GLY A 536 -12.27 19.18 35.14
N PHE A 537 -11.69 18.52 34.13
CA PHE A 537 -10.63 19.11 33.32
C PHE A 537 -11.19 20.22 32.42
N PRO A 538 -10.38 21.26 32.11
CA PRO A 538 -10.75 22.26 31.12
C PRO A 538 -10.76 21.63 29.73
N VAL A 539 -11.95 21.50 29.14
CA VAL A 539 -12.15 21.00 27.78
C VAL A 539 -12.91 22.05 26.98
N ASP A 540 -12.34 22.47 25.85
CA ASP A 540 -13.01 23.38 24.92
C ASP A 540 -14.10 22.63 24.15
N LEU A 541 -15.35 23.09 24.29
CA LEU A 541 -16.52 22.49 23.67
C LEU A 541 -16.67 22.81 22.18
N ALA A 542 -15.89 23.77 21.66
CA ALA A 542 -15.95 24.20 20.26
C ALA A 542 -14.89 23.51 19.36
N GLN A 543 -14.26 22.45 19.85
CA GLN A 543 -13.25 21.71 19.09
C GLN A 543 -13.87 20.97 17.89
N PRO A 544 -13.26 21.04 16.70
CA PRO A 544 -13.74 20.30 15.54
C PRO A 544 -13.63 18.79 15.78
N TYR A 545 -14.47 18.01 15.09
CA TYR A 545 -14.53 16.55 15.21
C TYR A 545 -14.91 16.00 16.60
N LEU A 546 -15.24 16.86 17.58
CA LEU A 546 -15.70 16.49 18.92
C LEU A 546 -17.13 17.01 19.13
N PRO A 547 -18.18 16.21 18.84
CA PRO A 547 -19.55 16.68 18.95
C PRO A 547 -19.90 17.15 20.36
N ARG A 548 -20.33 18.40 20.48
CA ARG A 548 -20.53 19.08 21.77
C ARG A 548 -21.46 18.31 22.71
N HIS A 549 -22.63 17.85 22.22
CA HIS A 549 -23.62 17.20 23.08
C HIS A 549 -23.22 15.80 23.54
N LEU A 550 -22.37 15.12 22.74
CA LEU A 550 -21.72 13.88 23.19
C LEU A 550 -20.63 14.19 24.21
N LEU A 551 -19.88 15.27 24.06
CA LEU A 551 -18.77 15.61 24.96
C LEU A 551 -19.27 16.10 26.33
N ASN A 552 -20.27 16.97 26.40
CA ASN A 552 -20.67 17.67 27.62
C ASN A 552 -21.83 17.04 28.41
N ARG A 553 -22.39 15.92 27.92
CA ARG A 553 -23.50 15.13 28.49
C ARG A 553 -24.89 15.76 28.48
N GLU A 554 -25.08 16.96 27.93
CA GLU A 554 -26.35 17.70 28.04
C GLU A 554 -27.57 16.96 27.46
N ARG A 555 -27.35 15.98 26.56
CA ARG A 555 -28.43 15.16 25.99
C ARG A 555 -28.67 13.83 26.72
N LEU A 556 -27.74 13.40 27.58
CA LEU A 556 -27.87 12.13 28.30
C LEU A 556 -28.95 12.19 29.39
N GLU A 557 -29.32 13.38 29.85
CA GLU A 557 -30.29 13.59 30.92
C GLU A 557 -31.76 13.47 30.46
N GLU A 558 -32.05 13.47 29.15
CA GLU A 558 -33.43 13.40 28.62
C GLU A 558 -33.98 11.97 28.43
N ILE A 559 -33.23 10.92 28.79
CA ILE A 559 -33.61 9.52 28.57
C ILE A 559 -33.36 8.70 29.85
N SER A 560 -34.36 8.64 30.73
CA SER A 560 -34.53 7.54 31.69
C SER A 560 -35.34 6.40 31.06
#